data_AF-A0A2J5P7U8-F1
#
_entry.id   AF-A0A2J5P7U8-F1
#
_cell.length_a   1.000
_cell.length_b   1.000
_cell.length_c   1.000
_cell.angle_alpha   90.00
_cell.angle_beta   90.00
_cell.angle_gamma   90.00
#
_symmetry.space_group_name_H-M   'P 1'
#
loop_
_entity.id
_entity.type
_entity.pdbx_description
1 polymer ?
#
loop_
_entity_poly.entity_id
_entity_poly.type
_entity_poly.pdbx_seq_one_letter_code
_entity_poly.pdbx_strand_id
1 'polypeptide(L)' 'VEEAVALADRVVVLSPRPGRIREVVSLALPHPRQRDDAAFIAACRQIRNLITSA' A
#
# COMPACT_ATOMS: atom_id res chain seq x y z
N VAL A 1 4.53 5.46 1.62
CA VAL A 1 3.60 4.60 0.86
C VAL A 1 4.25 4.11 -0.42
N GLU A 2 4.76 4.99 -1.29
CA GLU A 2 5.38 4.61 -2.56
C GLU A 2 6.51 3.59 -2.44
N GLU A 3 7.48 3.78 -1.53
CA GLU A 3 8.55 2.79 -1.33
C GLU A 3 8.02 1.41 -0.90
N ALA A 4 6.96 1.37 -0.09
CA ALA A 4 6.34 0.09 0.28
C ALA A 4 5.67 -0.57 -0.93
N VAL A 5 5.02 0.20 -1.80
CA VAL A 5 4.40 -0.31 -3.04
C VAL A 5 5.45 -0.66 -4.09
N ALA A 6 6.63 -0.04 -4.09
CA ALA A 6 7.71 -0.36 -5.02
C ALA A 6 8.42 -1.66 -4.67
N LEU A 7 8.53 -1.99 -3.38
CA LEU A 7 9.41 -3.05 -2.89
C LEU A 7 8.68 -4.29 -2.36
N ALA A 8 7.49 -4.13 -1.79
CA ALA A 8 6.84 -5.22 -1.05
C ALA A 8 5.79 -5.94 -1.89
N ASP A 9 5.63 -7.25 -1.71
CA ASP A 9 4.48 -7.97 -2.26
C ASP A 9 3.22 -7.83 -1.40
N ARG A 10 3.40 -7.40 -0.15
CA ARG A 10 2.31 -7.21 0.82
C ARG A 10 2.58 -6.00 1.70
N VAL A 11 1.53 -5.22 1.96
CA VAL A 11 1.57 -4.05 2.85
C VAL A 11 0.58 -4.26 3.98
N VAL A 12 1.07 -4.23 5.22
CA VAL A 12 0.24 -4.30 6.43
C VAL A 12 -0.05 -2.88 6.90
N VAL A 13 -1.33 -2.49 6.91
CA VAL A 13 -1.79 -1.21 7.43
C VAL A 13 -2.22 -1.40 8.87
N LEU A 14 -1.72 -0.55 9.76
CA LEU A 14 -2.09 -0.55 11.18
C LEU A 14 -3.17 0.50 11.43
N SER A 15 -4.09 0.23 12.36
CA SER A 15 -4.99 1.24 12.91
C SER A 15 -4.19 2.24 13.75
N PRO A 16 -4.67 3.49 13.88
CA PRO A 16 -4.20 4.39 14.93
C PRO A 16 -4.40 3.77 16.32
N ARG A 17 -3.77 4.37 17.33
CA ARG A 17 -3.69 3.84 18.70
C ARG A 17 -5.04 3.29 19.21
N PRO A 18 -5.07 2.06 19.76
CA PRO A 18 -3.95 1.12 19.91
C PRO A 18 -3.64 0.40 18.58
N GLY A 19 -2.34 0.29 18.22
CA GLY A 19 -1.90 -0.22 16.91
C GLY A 19 -2.28 -1.69 16.68
N ARG A 20 -3.40 -1.92 16.01
CA ARG A 20 -3.86 -3.24 15.55
C ARG A 20 -3.66 -3.33 14.05
N ILE A 21 -3.61 -4.55 13.52
CA ILE A 21 -3.66 -4.74 12.07
C ILE A 21 -5.06 -4.33 11.60
N ARG A 22 -5.12 -3.32 10.74
CA ARG A 22 -6.35 -2.87 10.08
C ARG A 22 -6.59 -3.68 8.83
N GLU A 23 -5.57 -3.81 7.98
CA GLU A 23 -5.68 -4.47 6.68
C GLU A 23 -4.34 -5.03 6.23
N VAL A 24 -4.37 -6.10 5.44
CA VAL A 24 -3.20 -6.62 4.74
C VAL A 24 -3.48 -6.60 3.24
N VAL A 25 -2.85 -5.66 2.54
CA VAL A 25 -3.01 -5.46 1.10
C VAL A 25 -1.97 -6.32 0.36
N SER A 26 -2.42 -7.17 -0.55
CA SER A 26 -1.52 -7.91 -1.45
C SER A 26 -1.32 -7.13 -2.75
N LEU A 27 -0.07 -6.96 -3.17
CA LEU A 27 0.31 -6.20 -4.36
C LEU A 27 0.65 -7.17 -5.49
N ALA A 28 -0.35 -7.52 -6.30
CA ALA A 28 -0.18 -8.33 -7.50
C ALA A 28 0.41 -7.52 -8.68
N LEU A 29 1.44 -6.71 -8.42
CA LEU A 29 2.14 -5.89 -9.41
C LEU A 29 3.46 -6.58 -9.79
N PRO A 30 3.71 -6.88 -11.08
CA PRO A 30 4.93 -7.55 -11.52
C PRO A 30 6.16 -6.66 -11.29
N HIS A 31 7.32 -7.28 -11.09
CA HIS A 31 8.61 -6.60 -10.99
C HIS A 31 9.32 -6.55 -12.36
N PRO A 32 10.08 -5.48 -12.67
CA PRO A 32 10.22 -4.25 -11.90
C PRO A 32 8.99 -3.34 -12.04
N ARG A 33 8.58 -2.69 -10.94
CA ARG A 33 7.41 -1.80 -10.93
C ARG A 33 7.81 -0.42 -11.44
N GLN A 34 7.07 0.14 -12.41
CA GLN A 34 7.29 1.51 -12.86
C GLN A 34 6.40 2.45 -12.04
N ARG A 35 6.96 3.55 -11.54
CA ARG A 35 6.25 4.45 -10.62
C ARG A 35 5.13 5.25 -11.30
N ASP A 36 5.21 5.39 -12.61
CA ASP A 36 4.23 6.03 -13.49
C ASP A 36 3.13 5.08 -13.97
N ASP A 37 3.25 3.76 -13.72
CA ASP A 37 2.21 2.80 -14.04
C ASP A 37 0.90 3.15 -13.30
N ALA A 38 -0.21 3.16 -14.03
CA ALA A 38 -1.52 3.46 -13.45
C ALA A 38 -1.87 2.52 -12.28
N ALA A 39 -1.48 1.24 -12.37
CA ALA A 39 -1.70 0.26 -11.32
C ALA A 39 -0.86 0.54 -10.06
N PHE A 40 0.38 1.01 -10.23
CA PHE A 40 1.24 1.45 -9.12
C PHE A 40 0.64 2.67 -8.41
N ILE A 41 0.24 3.68 -9.17
CA ILE A 41 -0.39 4.90 -8.65
C ILE A 41 -1.68 4.56 -7.91
N ALA A 42 -2.50 3.65 -8.45
CA ALA A 42 -3.72 3.17 -7.82
C ALA A 42 -3.46 2.48 -6.47
N ALA A 43 -2.47 1.59 -6.40
CA ALA A 43 -2.09 0.91 -5.16
C ALA A 43 -1.59 1.91 -4.10
N CYS A 44 -0.77 2.87 -4.49
CA CYS A 44 -0.33 3.96 -3.61
C CYS A 44 -1.49 4.77 -3.05
N ARG A 45 -2.48 5.10 -3.90
CA ARG A 45 -3.69 5.82 -3.48
C ARG A 45 -4.54 5.00 -2.52
N GLN A 46 -4.77 3.72 -2.83
CA GLN A 46 -5.52 2.80 -1.96
C GLN A 46 -4.90 2.75 -0.55
N ILE A 47 -3.60 2.45 -0.46
CA ILE A 47 -2.92 2.31 0.84
C ILE A 47 -2.89 3.64 1.59
N ARG A 48 -2.68 4.76 0.89
CA ARG A 48 -2.74 6.09 1.52
C ARG A 48 -4.10 6.37 2.14
N ASN A 49 -5.18 6.05 1.43
CA ASN A 49 -6.55 6.21 1.96
C ASN A 49 -6.77 5.35 3.20
N LEU A 50 -6.26 4.11 3.24
CA LEU A 50 -6.35 3.25 4.43
C LEU A 50 -5.63 3.84 5.65
N ILE A 51 -4.58 4.63 5.43
CA ILE A 51 -3.85 5.32 6.51
C ILE A 51 -4.61 6.58 6.97
N THR A 52 -5.15 7.37 6.04
CA THR A 52 -5.73 8.68 6.35
C THR A 52 -7.22 8.67 6.70
N SER A 53 -7.98 7.67 6.24
CA SER A 53 -9.41 7.52 6.52
C SER A 53 -9.62 6.82 7.87
N ALA A 54 -8.97 7.30 8.92
CA ALA A 54 -9.07 6.81 10.29
C ALA A 54 -9.35 7.96 11.25
#